data_AF-A0AB34HA40-F1
#
_entry.id   AF-A0AB34HA40-F1
#
_cell.length_a   1.000
_cell.length_b   1.000
_cell.length_c   1.000
_cell.angle_alpha   90.00
_cell.angle_beta   90.00
_cell.angle_gamma   90.00
#
_symmetry.space_group_name_H-M   'P 1'
#
loop_
_entity.id
_entity.type
_entity.pdbx_description
1 polymer ?
#
loop_
_entity_poly.entity_id
_entity_poly.type
_entity_poly.pdbx_seq_one_letter_code
_entity_poly.pdbx_strand_id
1 'polypeptide(L)'
;MEEYHRPCDEVGFSADEAHNIVKECIDGVLGGEDYNHNNINQWTASIVEQSLAHLVKLGKAYKYIGTCTVRWENRTMNCIVNVFAIAIVL
;
A
#
# COMPACT_ATOMS: atom_id res chain seq x y z
N MET A 1 0.05 -34.46 22.32
CA MET A 1 0.87 -33.28 21.97
C MET A 1 -0.12 -32.16 21.82
N GLU A 2 -0.15 -31.24 22.78
CA GLU A 2 -1.03 -30.07 22.73
C GLU A 2 -0.70 -29.26 21.48
N GLU A 3 -1.67 -29.19 20.59
CA GLU A 3 -1.68 -28.31 19.45
C GLU A 3 -1.66 -26.88 20.02
N TYR A 4 -0.52 -26.22 19.89
CA TYR A 4 -0.31 -24.86 20.36
C TYR A 4 -1.11 -23.94 19.44
N HIS A 5 -2.42 -23.88 19.66
CA HIS A 5 -3.31 -22.92 19.05
C HIS A 5 -2.86 -21.55 19.54
N ARG A 6 -2.02 -20.86 18.76
CA ARG A 6 -1.66 -19.47 19.07
C ARG A 6 -2.96 -18.67 19.05
N PRO A 7 -3.42 -18.08 20.16
CA PRO A 7 -4.66 -17.31 20.17
C PRO A 7 -4.40 -15.88 19.66
N CYS A 8 -3.70 -15.73 18.52
CA CYS A 8 -3.27 -14.42 18.02
C CYS A 8 -3.24 -14.32 16.49
N ASP A 9 -4.02 -15.13 15.77
CA ASP A 9 -4.09 -15.07 14.30
C ASP A 9 -5.32 -14.30 13.77
N GLU A 10 -6.13 -13.66 14.63
CA GLU A 10 -7.36 -12.97 14.17
C GLU A 10 -7.34 -11.43 14.32
N VAL A 11 -6.25 -10.83 14.82
CA VAL A 11 -6.10 -9.35 14.88
C VAL A 11 -4.70 -8.93 14.42
N GLY A 12 -4.20 -9.59 13.37
CA GLY A 12 -2.94 -9.25 12.70
C GLY A 12 -3.17 -8.31 11.51
N PHE A 13 -2.26 -7.37 11.29
CA PHE A 13 -2.19 -6.66 10.03
C PHE A 13 -1.78 -7.65 8.93
N SER A 14 -2.68 -7.91 7.98
CA SER A 14 -2.45 -8.84 6.86
C SER A 14 -1.52 -8.17 5.84
N ALA A 15 -0.23 -8.50 5.87
CA ALA A 15 0.74 -7.92 4.95
C ALA A 15 0.41 -8.25 3.48
N ASP A 16 -0.06 -9.47 3.19
CA ASP A 16 -0.48 -9.90 1.85
C ASP A 16 -1.67 -9.07 1.31
N GLU A 17 -2.63 -8.78 2.18
CA GLU A 17 -3.80 -7.97 1.83
C GLU A 17 -3.38 -6.53 1.50
N ALA A 18 -2.51 -5.95 2.33
CA ALA A 18 -1.95 -4.62 2.07
C ALA A 18 -1.10 -4.60 0.80
N HIS A 19 -0.32 -5.63 0.54
CA HIS A 19 0.45 -5.77 -0.70
C HIS A 19 -0.47 -5.82 -1.92
N ASN A 20 -1.54 -6.61 -1.86
CA ASN A 20 -2.50 -6.72 -2.96
C ASN A 20 -3.22 -5.39 -3.22
N ILE A 21 -3.66 -4.70 -2.16
CA ILE A 21 -4.27 -3.37 -2.25
C ILE A 21 -3.32 -2.38 -2.94
N VAL A 22 -2.07 -2.29 -2.46
CA VAL A 22 -1.08 -1.37 -3.04
C VAL A 22 -0.82 -1.70 -4.50
N LYS A 23 -0.74 -2.99 -4.85
CA LYS A 23 -0.56 -3.45 -6.23
C LYS A 23 -1.72 -3.02 -7.13
N GLU A 24 -2.97 -3.21 -6.69
CA GLU A 24 -4.15 -2.75 -7.43
C GLU A 24 -4.17 -1.23 -7.60
N CYS A 25 -3.80 -0.46 -6.56
CA CYS A 25 -3.73 0.99 -6.66
C CYS A 25 -2.66 1.46 -7.66
N ILE A 26 -1.51 0.79 -7.70
CA ILE A 26 -0.45 1.10 -8.67
C ILE A 26 -0.93 0.79 -10.09
N ASP A 27 -1.53 -0.39 -10.31
CA ASP A 27 -2.02 -0.81 -11.62
C ASP A 27 -3.17 0.11 -12.10
N GLY A 28 -4.08 0.51 -11.21
CA GLY A 28 -5.16 1.43 -11.53
C GLY A 28 -4.70 2.85 -11.88
N VAL A 29 -3.56 3.30 -11.34
CA VAL A 29 -3.02 4.64 -11.63
C VAL A 29 -2.05 4.63 -12.82
N LEU A 30 -1.21 3.61 -12.95
CA LEU A 30 -0.12 3.58 -13.94
C LEU A 30 -0.36 2.59 -15.09
N GLY A 31 -1.31 1.65 -14.98
CA GLY A 31 -1.49 0.53 -15.91
C GLY A 31 -1.86 0.92 -17.34
N GLY A 32 -2.29 2.17 -17.57
CA GLY A 32 -2.57 2.72 -18.90
C GLY A 32 -1.89 4.05 -19.19
N GLU A 33 -1.00 4.52 -18.31
CA GLU A 33 -0.39 5.84 -18.42
C GLU A 33 1.04 5.74 -19.00
N ASP A 34 1.32 6.52 -20.04
CA ASP A 34 2.68 6.72 -20.54
C ASP A 34 3.48 7.62 -19.59
N TYR A 35 4.77 7.34 -19.42
CA TYR A 35 5.63 8.13 -18.53
C TYR A 35 5.58 9.62 -18.86
N ASN A 36 5.19 10.42 -17.86
CA ASN A 36 5.08 11.86 -17.96
C ASN A 36 5.55 12.47 -16.64
N HIS A 37 6.66 13.19 -16.71
CA HIS A 37 7.27 13.83 -15.55
C HIS A 37 6.30 14.78 -14.82
N ASN A 38 5.42 15.47 -15.54
CA ASN A 38 4.48 16.42 -14.94
C ASN A 38 3.41 15.70 -14.10
N ASN A 39 3.08 14.46 -14.46
CA ASN A 39 2.07 13.68 -13.78
C ASN A 39 2.62 12.88 -12.60
N ILE A 40 3.95 12.76 -12.44
CA ILE A 40 4.59 11.99 -11.36
C ILE A 40 4.03 12.36 -9.99
N ASN A 41 3.93 13.65 -9.68
CA ASN A 41 3.43 14.12 -8.39
C ASN A 41 1.97 13.72 -8.17
N GLN A 42 1.16 13.81 -9.23
CA GLN A 42 -0.25 13.43 -9.18
C GLN A 42 -0.41 11.92 -9.03
N TRP A 43 0.29 11.12 -9.83
CA TRP A 43 0.26 9.66 -9.70
C TRP A 43 0.72 9.20 -8.33
N THR A 44 1.80 9.79 -7.82
CA THR A 44 2.33 9.50 -6.48
C THR A 44 1.28 9.79 -5.40
N ALA A 45 0.62 10.95 -5.47
CA ALA A 45 -0.45 11.31 -4.56
C ALA A 45 -1.65 10.35 -4.67
N SER A 46 -2.12 10.06 -5.89
CA SER A 46 -3.24 9.15 -6.13
C SER A 46 -2.97 7.73 -5.65
N ILE A 47 -1.76 7.18 -5.86
CA ILE A 47 -1.39 5.83 -5.39
C ILE A 47 -1.44 5.78 -3.87
N VAL A 48 -0.84 6.77 -3.19
CA VAL A 48 -0.82 6.82 -1.72
C VAL A 48 -2.23 6.98 -1.16
N GLU A 49 -3.02 7.89 -1.73
CA GLU A 49 -4.37 8.18 -1.25
C GLU A 49 -5.30 6.98 -1.45
N GLN A 50 -5.27 6.32 -2.61
CA GLN A 50 -6.06 5.11 -2.86
C GLN A 50 -5.64 3.96 -1.93
N SER A 51 -4.33 3.74 -1.77
CA SER A 51 -3.81 2.68 -0.89
C SER A 51 -4.26 2.89 0.55
N LEU A 52 -4.10 4.12 1.08
CA LEU A 52 -4.52 4.45 2.44
C LEU A 52 -6.04 4.38 2.61
N ALA A 53 -6.81 4.86 1.64
CA ALA A 53 -8.27 4.79 1.70
C ALA A 53 -8.76 3.34 1.76
N HIS A 54 -8.15 2.43 1.00
CA HIS A 54 -8.48 1.01 1.02
C HIS A 54 -8.09 0.35 2.35
N LEU A 55 -6.91 0.67 2.89
CA LEU A 55 -6.45 0.17 4.18
C LEU A 55 -7.34 0.64 5.34
N VAL A 56 -7.80 1.89 5.32
CA VAL A 56 -8.72 2.43 6.34
C VAL A 56 -10.09 1.76 6.25
N LYS A 57 -10.56 1.40 5.03
CA LYS A 57 -11.83 0.66 4.84
C LYS A 57 -11.81 -0.74 5.45
N LEU A 58 -10.63 -1.31 5.73
CA LEU A 58 -10.52 -2.58 6.45
C LEU A 58 -11.03 -2.47 7.89
N GLY A 59 -11.28 -1.26 8.40
CA GLY A 59 -11.89 -1.02 9.71
C GLY A 59 -11.00 -1.44 10.87
N LYS A 60 -9.72 -1.71 10.61
CA LYS A 60 -8.76 -2.10 11.63
C LYS A 60 -8.18 -0.87 12.32
N ALA A 61 -8.00 -0.92 13.64
CA ALA A 61 -7.50 0.18 14.46
C ALA A 61 -5.97 0.37 14.34
N TYR A 62 -5.50 0.67 13.13
CA TYR A 62 -4.10 0.99 12.85
C TYR A 62 -3.98 2.42 12.34
N LYS A 63 -2.85 3.04 12.63
CA LYS A 63 -2.40 4.25 11.94
C LYS A 63 -1.56 3.85 10.74
N TYR A 64 -2.05 4.19 9.54
CA TYR A 64 -1.37 3.89 8.28
C TYR A 64 -0.55 5.10 7.80
N ILE A 65 0.67 4.84 7.35
CA ILE A 65 1.57 5.83 6.75
C ILE A 65 2.02 5.27 5.40
N GLY A 66 1.68 5.95 4.31
CA GLY A 66 2.06 5.55 2.96
C GLY A 66 3.07 6.51 2.37
N THR A 67 4.11 5.96 1.74
CA THR A 67 5.10 6.71 0.97
C THR A 67 5.22 6.08 -0.41
N CYS A 68 5.15 6.87 -1.47
CA CYS A 68 5.36 6.42 -2.84
C CYS A 68 6.50 7.22 -3.44
N THR A 69 7.38 6.56 -4.18
CA THR A 69 8.48 7.16 -4.91
C THR A 69 8.49 6.60 -6.31
N VAL A 70 8.27 7.47 -7.29
CA VAL A 70 8.37 7.13 -8.71
C VAL A 70 9.71 7.66 -9.22
N ARG A 71 10.56 6.77 -9.73
CA ARG A 71 11.82 7.10 -10.37
C ARG A 71 11.76 6.69 -11.83
N TRP A 72 12.27 7.53 -12.70
CA TRP A 72 12.44 7.22 -14.10
C TRP A 72 13.91 7.03 -14.45
N GLU A 73 14.23 5.88 -15.04
CA GLU A 73 15.55 5.55 -15.56
C GLU A 73 15.44 5.16 -17.03
N ASN A 74 15.46 6.17 -17.91
CA ASN A 74 15.47 6.05 -19.38
C ASN A 74 14.33 5.19 -19.97
N ARG A 75 14.51 3.87 -19.94
CA ARG A 75 13.60 2.87 -20.52
C ARG A 75 12.66 2.24 -19.50
N THR A 76 12.88 2.44 -18.21
CA THR A 76 12.06 1.85 -17.15
C THR A 76 11.62 2.91 -16.14
N MET A 77 10.33 2.87 -15.81
CA MET A 77 9.75 3.61 -14.69
C MET A 77 9.67 2.66 -13.49
N ASN A 78 10.37 3.01 -12.42
CA ASN A 78 10.37 2.26 -11.17
C ASN A 78 9.45 2.99 -10.18
N CYS A 79 8.34 2.35 -9.80
CA CYS A 79 7.47 2.84 -8.73
C CYS A 79 7.70 1.99 -7.47
N ILE A 80 8.12 2.64 -6.38
CA ILE A 80 8.34 2.01 -5.08
C ILE A 80 7.30 2.60 -4.13
N VAL A 81 6.44 1.74 -3.58
CA VAL A 81 5.44 2.13 -2.58
C VAL A 81 5.77 1.41 -1.28
N ASN A 82 5.83 2.15 -0.20
CA ASN A 82 6.13 1.65 1.13
C ASN A 82 5.04 2.11 2.10
N VAL A 83 4.41 1.14 2.76
CA VAL A 83 3.28 1.36 3.66
C VAL A 83 3.64 0.82 5.04
N PHE A 84 3.50 1.66 6.06
CA PHE A 84 3.65 1.29 7.45
C PHE A 84 2.29 1.30 8.13
N ALA A 85 2.04 0.30 8.98
CA ALA A 85 0.86 0.23 9.83
C ALA A 85 1.32 0.12 11.29
N ILE A 86 0.82 1.02 12.14
CA ILE A 86 1.11 1.02 13.58
C ILE A 86 -0.18 0.66 14.30
N ALA A 87 -0.17 -0.45 15.05
CA ALA A 87 -1.30 -0.83 15.89
C ALA A 87 -1.44 0.22 16.99
N ILE A 88 -2.57 0.93 17.02
CA ILE A 88 -2.88 1.78 18.17
C ILE A 88 -3.68 0.90 19.11
N VAL A 89 -3.03 0.43 20.18
CA VAL A 89 -3.74 -0.11 21.33
C VAL A 89 -4.25 1.10 22.11
N LEU A 90 -5.55 1.39 22.01
CA LEU A 90 -6.23 2.35 22.88
C LEU A 90 -6.59 1.70 24.21
#